data_AF-A0A949UII3-F1
#
_entry.id   AF-A0A949UII3-F1
#
_cell.length_a   1.000
_cell.length_b   1.000
_cell.length_c   1.000
_cell.angle_alpha   90.00
_cell.angle_beta   90.00
_cell.angle_gamma   90.00
#
_symmetry.space_group_name_H-M   'P 1'
#
loop_
_entity.id
_entity.type
_entity.pdbx_description
1 polymer ?
#
loop_
_entity_poly.entity_id
_entity_poly.type
_entity_poly.pdbx_seq_one_letter_code
_entity_poly.pdbx_strand_id
1 'polypeptide(L)'
;MKRLLRKLLLAFWIGAGVLTVVSTQAPAAFAVQESSAAEPLSPGQELTKESQEAAGEGGAEEFKHSGAVRWLSKITGLGLETSYLVMMGVNFVIIAGAIYWLSKKNLPAAFRARTANIQKAMEEARQASAEARERLGKIEARLAKLDVEIGEMRATAEKESAAEEQRIKAAAEDDARKIMDSVEQEITAAVRTARRELTGYAADLAVALARKQIHVDPATDQHILQYFAGQLPNGDKTRGA
;
A
#
# COMPACT_ATOMS: atom_id res chain seq x y z
N MET A 1 70.51 -10.51 10.30
CA MET A 1 69.57 -10.85 11.39
C MET A 1 69.26 -9.67 12.33
N LYS A 2 68.76 -8.53 11.82
CA LYS A 2 68.33 -7.37 12.66
C LYS A 2 67.01 -6.72 12.21
N ARG A 3 66.29 -7.33 11.26
CA ARG A 3 64.99 -6.86 10.75
C ARG A 3 63.81 -7.79 11.05
N LEU A 4 64.07 -8.94 11.69
CA LEU A 4 63.06 -9.93 12.09
C LEU A 4 62.62 -9.79 13.56
N LEU A 5 63.43 -9.15 14.42
CA LEU A 5 63.05 -8.89 15.82
C LEU A 5 62.10 -7.68 16.01
N ARG A 6 61.96 -6.82 14.99
CA ARG A 6 61.02 -5.68 15.02
C ARG A 6 59.59 -6.04 14.61
N LYS A 7 59.36 -7.27 14.13
CA LYS A 7 58.04 -7.72 13.65
C LYS A 7 57.28 -8.62 14.63
N LEU A 8 57.88 -8.97 15.78
CA LEU A 8 57.27 -9.88 16.76
C LEU A 8 56.73 -9.17 18.02
N LEU A 9 56.89 -7.84 18.10
CA LEU A 9 56.37 -6.98 19.18
C LEU A 9 55.31 -5.97 18.69
N LEU A 10 54.71 -6.23 17.52
CA LEU A 10 53.65 -5.41 16.92
C LEU A 10 52.45 -6.29 16.52
N ALA A 11 52.14 -7.29 17.35
CA ALA A 11 51.03 -8.21 17.17
C ALA A 11 50.31 -8.45 18.50
N PHE A 12 50.03 -7.37 19.24
CA PHE A 12 49.06 -7.38 20.33
C PHE A 12 48.60 -5.95 20.58
N TRP A 13 47.66 -5.47 19.76
CA TRP A 13 46.68 -4.44 20.12
C TRP A 13 45.70 -4.25 18.96
N ILE A 14 44.45 -3.93 19.31
CA ILE A 14 43.28 -3.69 18.44
C ILE A 14 42.46 -4.95 18.14
N GLY A 15 41.87 -5.49 19.21
CA GLY A 15 40.46 -5.85 19.20
C GLY A 15 39.60 -4.64 19.61
N ALA A 16 38.33 -4.65 19.20
CA ALA A 16 37.29 -3.61 19.26
C ALA A 16 37.24 -2.75 17.97
N GLY A 17 36.29 -2.89 17.06
CA GLY A 17 34.95 -3.44 17.15
C GLY A 17 33.95 -2.37 16.72
N VAL A 18 33.53 -2.38 15.46
CA VAL A 18 32.22 -1.85 15.01
C VAL A 18 31.84 -2.64 13.76
N LEU A 19 31.18 -3.78 13.95
CA LEU A 19 30.35 -4.40 12.93
C LEU A 19 28.91 -4.12 13.34
N THR A 20 28.26 -3.22 12.62
CA THR A 20 26.84 -2.93 12.77
C THR A 20 26.04 -4.12 12.26
N VAL A 21 25.48 -4.91 13.20
CA VAL A 21 24.31 -5.75 12.94
C VAL A 21 23.21 -5.23 13.85
N VAL A 22 22.33 -4.39 13.30
CA VAL A 22 21.01 -4.14 13.88
C VAL A 22 20.09 -5.18 13.25
N SER A 23 19.79 -6.21 14.04
CA SER A 23 18.71 -7.14 13.79
C SER A 23 17.37 -6.42 13.95
N THR A 24 16.51 -6.56 12.96
CA THR A 24 15.07 -6.33 13.06
C THR A 24 14.46 -7.39 13.97
N GLN A 25 13.82 -7.00 15.07
CA GLN A 25 12.68 -7.76 15.59
C GLN A 25 11.80 -6.92 16.54
N ALA A 26 10.50 -7.04 16.30
CA ALA A 26 9.39 -6.75 17.23
C ALA A 26 8.58 -8.06 17.40
N PRO A 27 7.63 -8.17 18.34
CA PRO A 27 7.79 -8.00 19.79
C PRO A 27 7.24 -9.20 20.61
N ALA A 28 7.50 -9.16 21.92
CA ALA A 28 6.68 -9.66 23.03
C ALA A 28 6.43 -11.17 23.22
N ALA A 29 7.07 -11.73 24.27
CA ALA A 29 6.39 -12.50 25.31
C ALA A 29 7.24 -12.48 26.59
N PHE A 30 6.70 -11.89 27.66
CA PHE A 30 7.26 -11.93 29.00
C PHE A 30 7.09 -13.34 29.58
N ALA A 31 8.18 -13.95 30.05
CA ALA A 31 8.15 -14.99 31.07
C ALA A 31 9.19 -14.61 32.14
N VAL A 32 8.67 -14.30 33.33
CA VAL A 32 9.43 -14.03 34.54
C VAL A 32 9.93 -15.36 35.08
N GLN A 33 11.22 -15.45 35.39
CA GLN A 33 11.74 -16.45 36.31
C GLN A 33 12.50 -15.75 37.43
N GLU A 34 11.88 -15.78 38.59
CA GLU A 34 12.40 -15.35 39.88
C GLU A 34 13.13 -16.56 40.50
N SER A 35 14.38 -16.37 40.93
CA SER A 35 14.99 -17.22 41.96
C SER A 35 16.02 -16.40 42.71
N SER A 36 15.84 -16.39 44.02
CA SER A 36 16.55 -15.63 45.03
C SER A 36 17.75 -16.39 45.63
N ALA A 37 18.65 -15.57 46.18
CA ALA A 37 19.52 -15.78 47.35
C ALA A 37 20.71 -16.77 47.29
N ALA A 38 21.91 -16.21 47.15
CA ALA A 38 23.03 -16.41 48.10
C ALA A 38 24.04 -15.25 48.00
N GLU A 39 24.47 -14.76 49.16
CA GLU A 39 25.33 -13.60 49.47
C GLU A 39 26.82 -13.74 49.03
N PRO A 40 27.62 -12.66 49.09
CA PRO A 40 28.66 -12.34 48.11
C PRO A 40 30.08 -12.74 48.53
N LEU A 41 30.92 -13.03 47.53
CA LEU A 41 32.38 -12.94 47.66
C LEU A 41 32.89 -12.06 46.52
N SER A 42 33.49 -10.95 46.91
CA SER A 42 33.90 -9.81 46.09
C SER A 42 35.04 -10.17 45.13
N PRO A 43 34.83 -10.13 43.80
CA PRO A 43 35.91 -10.19 42.81
C PRO A 43 36.79 -8.93 42.79
N GLY A 44 36.41 -7.89 43.54
CA GLY A 44 37.16 -6.63 43.62
C GLY A 44 38.48 -6.74 44.38
N GLN A 45 38.61 -7.70 45.30
CA GLN A 45 39.82 -7.84 46.13
C GLN A 45 40.96 -8.58 45.41
N GLU A 46 40.64 -9.50 44.50
CA GLU A 46 41.65 -10.15 43.65
C GLU A 46 42.22 -9.17 42.62
N LEU A 47 41.39 -8.35 41.97
CA LEU A 47 41.88 -7.33 41.02
C LEU A 47 42.73 -6.25 41.68
N THR A 48 42.47 -5.90 42.95
CA THR A 48 43.34 -4.98 43.70
C THR A 48 44.66 -5.61 44.12
N LYS A 49 44.67 -6.91 44.46
CA LYS A 49 45.90 -7.65 44.78
C LYS A 49 46.74 -7.94 43.55
N GLU A 50 46.13 -8.34 42.44
CA GLU A 50 46.82 -8.57 41.16
C GLU A 50 47.36 -7.26 40.58
N SER A 51 46.65 -6.13 40.74
CA SER A 51 47.17 -4.82 40.36
C SER A 51 48.30 -4.31 41.28
N GLN A 52 48.36 -4.76 42.54
CA GLN A 52 49.46 -4.48 43.47
C GLN A 52 50.68 -5.40 43.24
N GLU A 53 50.47 -6.68 42.89
CA GLU A 53 51.55 -7.60 42.50
C GLU A 53 52.16 -7.25 41.13
N ALA A 54 51.36 -6.77 40.17
CA ALA A 54 51.86 -6.23 38.91
C ALA A 54 52.57 -4.87 39.09
N ALA A 55 52.24 -4.13 40.15
CA ALA A 55 52.93 -2.91 40.59
C ALA A 55 54.03 -3.24 41.62
N GLY A 56 54.69 -4.40 41.49
CA GLY A 56 55.64 -4.94 42.45
C GLY A 56 56.63 -3.93 43.01
N GLU A 57 56.56 -3.75 44.33
CA GLU A 57 57.51 -2.99 45.15
C GLU A 57 58.96 -3.53 45.07
N GLY A 58 59.17 -4.73 44.49
CA GLY A 58 60.48 -5.32 44.25
C GLY A 58 61.14 -4.96 42.90
N GLY A 59 60.38 -4.52 41.89
CA GLY A 59 60.95 -4.20 40.58
C GLY A 59 61.69 -2.86 40.56
N ALA A 60 61.17 -1.88 41.30
CA ALA A 60 61.76 -0.54 41.36
C ALA A 60 63.17 -0.56 41.97
N GLU A 61 63.42 -1.37 43.01
CA GLU A 61 64.73 -1.54 43.64
C GLU A 61 65.77 -2.22 42.71
N GLU A 62 65.33 -3.15 41.87
CA GLU A 62 66.20 -3.82 40.89
C GLU A 62 66.62 -2.86 39.76
N PHE A 63 65.72 -1.99 39.31
CA PHE A 63 66.03 -0.95 38.32
C PHE A 63 66.95 0.16 38.86
N LYS A 64 67.04 0.37 40.18
CA LYS A 64 68.02 1.30 40.81
C LYS A 64 69.47 0.85 40.64
N HIS A 65 69.70 -0.41 40.29
CA HIS A 65 71.04 -0.99 40.10
C HIS A 65 71.35 -1.44 38.67
N SER A 66 70.47 -1.12 37.71
CA SER A 66 70.68 -1.36 36.29
C SER A 66 72.03 -0.80 35.81
N GLY A 67 72.73 -1.53 34.93
CA GLY A 67 74.04 -1.14 34.40
C GLY A 67 74.09 0.27 33.78
N ALA A 68 72.95 0.78 33.31
CA ALA A 68 72.83 2.16 32.83
C ALA A 68 72.83 3.20 33.97
N VAL A 69 72.20 2.88 35.11
CA VAL A 69 72.15 3.75 36.31
C VAL A 69 73.50 3.76 37.03
N ARG A 70 74.20 2.61 37.09
CA ARG A 70 75.57 2.51 37.62
C ARG A 70 76.62 3.19 36.74
N TRP A 71 76.51 3.11 35.42
CA TRP A 71 77.41 3.83 34.50
C TRP A 71 77.26 5.34 34.64
N LEU A 72 76.02 5.82 34.80
CA LEU A 72 75.73 7.24 34.99
C LEU A 72 76.25 7.76 36.34
N SER A 73 76.07 7.00 37.44
CA SER A 73 76.58 7.41 38.76
C SER A 73 78.11 7.47 38.81
N LYS A 74 78.81 6.63 38.04
CA LYS A 74 80.28 6.57 38.00
C LYS A 74 80.90 7.77 37.26
N ILE A 75 80.16 8.38 36.34
CA ILE A 75 80.61 9.54 35.57
C ILE A 75 80.24 10.85 36.26
N THR A 76 79.09 10.91 36.93
CA THR A 76 78.55 12.16 37.50
C THR A 76 78.77 12.33 39.00
N GLY A 77 79.16 11.27 39.74
CA GLY A 77 79.49 11.36 41.18
C GLY A 77 78.30 11.69 42.09
N LEU A 78 77.06 11.61 41.58
CA LEU A 78 75.84 11.89 42.32
C LEU A 78 75.18 10.60 42.81
N GLY A 79 74.58 10.64 44.01
CA GLY A 79 73.98 9.49 44.70
C GLY A 79 73.00 8.68 43.85
N LEU A 80 72.92 7.37 44.14
CA LEU A 80 72.14 6.40 43.35
C LEU A 80 70.65 6.79 43.21
N GLU A 81 70.09 7.52 44.17
CA GLU A 81 68.70 8.00 44.13
C GLU A 81 68.46 9.06 43.04
N THR A 82 69.38 9.99 42.85
CA THR A 82 69.22 11.07 41.85
C THR A 82 69.40 10.55 40.42
N SER A 83 70.29 9.57 40.24
CA SER A 83 70.54 8.93 38.93
C SER A 83 69.31 8.16 38.42
N TYR A 84 68.55 7.53 39.33
CA TYR A 84 67.30 6.84 38.98
C TYR A 84 66.21 7.81 38.51
N LEU A 85 65.99 8.93 39.23
CA LEU A 85 65.00 9.94 38.84
C LEU A 85 65.32 10.57 37.48
N VAL A 86 66.60 10.83 37.20
CA VAL A 86 67.04 11.34 35.90
C VAL A 86 66.75 10.32 34.79
N MET A 87 67.06 9.04 35.01
CA MET A 87 66.81 7.99 34.00
C MET A 87 65.31 7.76 33.76
N MET A 88 64.49 7.80 34.81
CA MET A 88 63.03 7.73 34.72
C MET A 88 62.45 8.93 33.95
N GLY A 89 62.93 10.14 34.24
CA GLY A 89 62.56 11.35 33.51
C GLY A 89 62.95 11.29 32.04
N VAL A 90 64.15 10.80 31.73
CA VAL A 90 64.60 10.60 30.34
C VAL A 90 63.72 9.58 29.61
N ASN A 91 63.38 8.45 30.25
CA ASN A 91 62.47 7.46 29.67
C ASN A 91 61.08 8.05 29.39
N PHE A 92 60.51 8.79 30.36
CA PHE A 92 59.24 9.47 30.19
C PHE A 92 59.27 10.49 29.04
N VAL A 93 60.34 11.29 28.92
CA VAL A 93 60.50 12.24 27.81
C VAL A 93 60.63 11.53 26.46
N ILE A 94 61.31 10.39 26.39
CA ILE A 94 61.41 9.58 25.17
C ILE A 94 60.03 9.06 24.76
N ILE A 95 59.25 8.50 25.70
CA ILE A 95 57.90 7.98 25.43
C ILE A 95 56.94 9.12 25.09
N ALA A 96 56.93 10.19 25.88
CA ALA A 96 56.10 11.37 25.64
C ALA A 96 56.43 12.03 24.29
N GLY A 97 57.72 12.10 23.92
CA GLY A 97 58.17 12.58 22.63
C GLY A 97 57.70 11.69 21.47
N ALA A 98 57.78 10.37 21.63
CA ALA A 98 57.26 9.41 20.65
C ALA A 98 55.73 9.52 20.48
N ILE A 99 54.99 9.64 21.58
CA ILE A 99 53.53 9.85 21.58
C ILE A 99 53.19 11.19 20.95
N TYR A 100 53.91 12.26 21.28
CA TYR A 100 53.71 13.59 20.71
C TYR A 100 53.94 13.57 19.19
N TRP A 101 55.03 12.93 18.73
CA TRP A 101 55.33 12.80 17.31
C TRP A 101 54.25 12.00 16.57
N LEU A 102 53.79 10.88 17.13
CA LEU A 102 52.74 10.05 16.54
C LEU A 102 51.37 10.77 16.53
N SER A 103 51.06 11.48 17.61
CA SER A 103 49.81 12.24 17.78
C SER A 103 49.75 13.40 16.79
N LYS A 104 50.83 14.18 16.69
CA LYS A 104 50.93 15.31 15.75
C LYS A 104 50.74 14.87 14.30
N LYS A 105 51.16 13.65 13.95
CA LYS A 105 51.00 13.09 12.61
C LYS A 105 49.57 12.58 12.31
N ASN A 106 48.91 11.89 13.25
CA ASN A 106 47.66 11.17 12.96
C ASN A 106 46.37 11.87 13.44
N LEU A 107 46.39 12.57 14.58
CA LEU A 107 45.19 13.25 15.12
C LEU A 107 44.57 14.27 14.15
N PRO A 108 45.32 15.20 13.52
CA PRO A 108 44.70 16.22 12.67
C PRO A 108 44.03 15.60 11.43
N ALA A 109 44.57 14.51 10.90
CA ALA A 109 43.96 13.81 9.78
C ALA A 109 42.62 13.15 10.18
N ALA A 110 42.58 12.49 11.34
CA ALA A 110 41.37 11.85 11.85
C ALA A 110 40.25 12.86 12.16
N PHE A 111 40.58 13.99 12.80
CA PHE A 111 39.59 15.04 13.07
C PHE A 111 39.08 15.69 11.79
N ARG A 112 39.97 16.02 10.83
CA ARG A 112 39.54 16.56 9.52
C ARG A 112 38.63 15.59 8.77
N ALA A 113 38.95 14.30 8.76
CA ALA A 113 38.11 13.27 8.13
C ALA A 113 36.72 13.19 8.79
N ARG A 114 36.67 13.22 10.13
CA ARG A 114 35.38 13.27 10.86
C ARG A 114 34.59 14.53 10.55
N THR A 115 35.22 15.70 10.56
CA THR A 115 34.53 16.96 10.23
C THR A 115 34.03 16.96 8.78
N ALA A 116 34.82 16.46 7.83
CA ALA A 116 34.40 16.33 6.43
C ALA A 116 33.20 15.38 6.29
N ASN A 117 33.21 14.24 7.00
CA ASN A 117 32.10 13.30 7.00
C ASN A 117 30.83 13.91 7.61
N ILE A 118 30.95 14.67 8.71
CA ILE A 118 29.81 15.37 9.32
C ILE A 118 29.25 16.42 8.36
N GLN A 119 30.12 17.23 7.73
CA GLN A 119 29.67 18.22 6.75
C GLN A 119 28.97 17.56 5.56
N LYS A 120 29.52 16.46 5.05
CA LYS A 120 28.91 15.67 3.98
C LYS A 120 27.55 15.11 4.39
N ALA A 121 27.44 14.49 5.57
CA ALA A 121 26.19 13.96 6.08
C ALA A 121 25.12 15.05 6.29
N MET A 122 25.53 16.23 6.77
CA MET A 122 24.63 17.38 6.91
C MET A 122 24.13 17.90 5.56
N GLU A 123 25.01 17.93 4.55
CA GLU A 123 24.65 18.34 3.20
C GLU A 123 23.70 17.32 2.54
N GLU A 124 24.01 16.02 2.64
CA GLU A 124 23.14 14.94 2.17
C GLU A 124 21.77 14.97 2.87
N ALA A 125 21.73 15.20 4.18
CA ALA A 125 20.48 15.34 4.92
C ALA A 125 19.66 16.55 4.47
N ARG A 126 20.32 17.69 4.16
CA ARG A 126 19.65 18.87 3.60
C ARG A 126 19.08 18.60 2.21
N GLN A 127 19.86 17.95 1.35
CA GLN A 127 19.42 17.59 -0.01
C GLN A 127 18.25 16.61 0.03
N ALA A 128 18.33 15.55 0.84
CA ALA A 128 17.23 14.60 1.04
C ALA A 128 15.98 15.29 1.60
N SER A 129 16.13 16.24 2.53
CA SER A 129 15.00 17.01 3.07
C SER A 129 14.38 17.94 2.01
N ALA A 130 15.19 18.58 1.17
CA ALA A 130 14.71 19.44 0.10
C ALA A 130 13.95 18.62 -0.96
N GLU A 131 14.49 17.47 -1.36
CA GLU A 131 13.83 16.56 -2.30
C GLU A 131 12.52 16.01 -1.73
N ALA A 132 12.50 15.63 -0.45
CA ALA A 132 11.27 15.17 0.21
C ALA A 132 10.19 16.25 0.22
N ARG A 133 10.56 17.51 0.49
CA ARG A 133 9.62 18.66 0.44
C ARG A 133 9.12 18.93 -0.98
N GLU A 134 9.98 18.83 -1.99
CA GLU A 134 9.57 18.98 -3.38
C GLU A 134 8.59 17.88 -3.81
N ARG A 135 8.87 16.62 -3.44
CA ARG A 135 7.98 15.49 -3.70
C ARG A 135 6.63 15.68 -2.98
N LEU A 136 6.65 16.13 -1.73
CA LEU A 136 5.44 16.44 -0.97
C LEU A 136 4.60 17.51 -1.69
N GLY A 137 5.20 18.64 -2.06
CA GLY A 137 4.49 19.70 -2.78
C GLY A 137 3.92 19.24 -4.12
N LYS A 138 4.62 18.37 -4.85
CA LYS A 138 4.11 17.74 -6.07
C LYS A 138 2.89 16.84 -5.80
N ILE A 139 2.90 16.08 -4.71
CA ILE A 139 1.77 15.23 -4.32
C ILE A 139 0.58 16.08 -3.89
N GLU A 140 0.80 17.10 -3.05
CA GLU A 140 -0.24 18.03 -2.62
C GLU A 140 -0.89 18.75 -3.81
N ALA A 141 -0.09 19.22 -4.77
CA ALA A 141 -0.62 19.82 -6.00
C ALA A 141 -1.45 18.83 -6.83
N ARG A 142 -1.02 17.56 -6.92
CA ARG A 142 -1.79 16.51 -7.61
C ARG A 142 -3.09 16.20 -6.88
N LEU A 143 -3.08 16.14 -5.55
CA LEU A 143 -4.28 15.92 -4.75
C LEU A 143 -5.28 17.06 -4.92
N ALA A 144 -4.81 18.31 -4.84
CA ALA A 144 -5.66 19.48 -5.07
C ALA A 144 -6.27 19.48 -6.49
N LYS A 145 -5.51 19.06 -7.51
CA LYS A 145 -6.03 18.91 -8.88
C LYS A 145 -7.09 17.81 -8.97
N LEU A 146 -6.87 16.66 -8.31
CA LEU A 146 -7.83 15.57 -8.27
C LEU A 146 -9.14 15.97 -7.56
N ASP A 147 -9.06 16.75 -6.49
CA ASP A 147 -10.26 17.24 -5.79
C ASP A 147 -11.13 18.11 -6.71
N VAL A 148 -10.50 18.96 -7.53
CA VAL A 148 -11.20 19.77 -8.55
C VAL A 148 -11.82 18.88 -9.62
N GLU A 149 -11.05 17.94 -10.20
CA GLU A 149 -11.55 17.01 -11.22
C GLU A 149 -12.72 16.14 -10.71
N ILE A 150 -12.66 15.69 -9.45
CA ILE A 150 -13.75 14.95 -8.81
C ILE A 150 -14.99 15.84 -8.65
N GLY A 151 -14.81 17.11 -8.25
CA GLY A 151 -15.88 18.09 -8.16
C GLY A 151 -16.56 18.32 -9.51
N GLU A 152 -15.79 18.50 -10.58
CA GLU A 152 -16.29 18.67 -11.94
C GLU A 152 -17.01 17.41 -12.45
N MET A 153 -16.46 16.23 -12.17
CA MET A 153 -17.09 14.95 -12.53
C MET A 153 -18.43 14.76 -11.82
N ARG A 154 -18.51 15.08 -10.52
CA ARG A 154 -19.77 15.03 -9.75
C ARG A 154 -20.81 16.00 -10.30
N ALA A 155 -20.42 17.25 -10.55
CA ALA A 155 -21.33 18.26 -11.09
C ALA A 155 -21.85 17.86 -12.48
N THR A 156 -20.98 17.27 -13.32
CA THR A 156 -21.38 16.77 -14.64
C THR A 156 -22.31 15.57 -14.51
N ALA A 157 -21.99 14.61 -13.66
CA ALA A 157 -22.83 13.42 -13.42
C ALA A 157 -24.21 13.79 -12.87
N GLU A 158 -24.30 14.75 -11.94
CA GLU A 158 -25.58 15.24 -11.41
C GLU A 158 -26.43 15.90 -12.52
N LYS A 159 -25.80 16.74 -13.36
CA LYS A 159 -26.48 17.38 -14.49
C LYS A 159 -26.95 16.36 -15.53
N GLU A 160 -26.11 15.40 -15.88
CA GLU A 160 -26.44 14.33 -16.82
C GLU A 160 -27.54 13.42 -16.27
N SER A 161 -27.47 13.06 -14.99
CA SER A 161 -28.50 12.26 -14.31
C SER A 161 -29.86 12.95 -14.33
N ALA A 162 -29.90 14.26 -14.04
CA ALA A 162 -31.15 15.01 -14.07
C ALA A 162 -31.74 15.11 -15.49
N ALA A 163 -30.88 15.32 -16.50
CA ALA A 163 -31.30 15.35 -17.90
C ALA A 163 -31.80 13.98 -18.39
N GLU A 164 -31.11 12.90 -18.01
CA GLU A 164 -31.48 11.54 -18.37
C GLU A 164 -32.77 11.11 -17.66
N GLU A 165 -32.97 11.49 -16.40
CA GLU A 165 -34.24 11.25 -15.69
C GLU A 165 -35.42 11.90 -16.41
N GLN A 166 -35.26 13.15 -16.87
CA GLN A 166 -36.29 13.84 -17.65
C GLN A 166 -36.56 13.13 -18.99
N ARG A 167 -35.50 12.69 -19.69
CA ARG A 167 -35.62 11.97 -20.96
C ARG A 167 -36.34 10.63 -20.79
N ILE A 168 -36.00 9.86 -19.75
CA ILE A 168 -36.65 8.59 -19.43
C ILE A 168 -38.11 8.80 -19.09
N LYS A 169 -38.45 9.82 -18.28
CA LYS A 169 -39.84 10.15 -17.96
C LYS A 169 -40.64 10.50 -19.22
N ALA A 170 -40.11 11.37 -20.07
CA ALA A 170 -40.77 11.73 -21.32
C ALA A 170 -40.98 10.52 -22.26
N ALA A 171 -39.96 9.67 -22.41
CA ALA A 171 -40.07 8.46 -23.22
C ALA A 171 -41.09 7.47 -22.63
N ALA A 172 -41.12 7.31 -21.31
CA ALA A 172 -42.09 6.45 -20.63
C ALA A 172 -43.53 6.96 -20.79
N GLU A 173 -43.74 8.29 -20.72
CA GLU A 173 -45.05 8.90 -20.97
C GLU A 173 -45.50 8.71 -22.42
N ASP A 174 -44.61 8.89 -23.39
CA ASP A 174 -44.91 8.67 -24.81
C ASP A 174 -45.23 7.20 -25.11
N ASP A 175 -44.48 6.28 -24.52
CA ASP A 175 -44.72 4.85 -24.69
C ASP A 175 -46.02 4.42 -24.00
N ALA A 176 -46.32 4.97 -22.82
CA ALA A 176 -47.62 4.75 -22.16
C ALA A 176 -48.78 5.21 -23.07
N ARG A 177 -48.67 6.37 -23.73
CA ARG A 177 -49.68 6.86 -24.68
C ARG A 177 -49.86 5.90 -25.86
N LYS A 178 -48.76 5.47 -26.49
CA LYS A 178 -48.81 4.52 -27.61
C LYS A 178 -49.45 3.19 -27.22
N ILE A 179 -49.17 2.70 -26.01
CA ILE A 179 -49.78 1.48 -25.48
C ILE A 179 -51.29 1.69 -25.33
N MET A 180 -51.74 2.80 -24.75
CA MET A 180 -53.17 3.09 -24.61
C MET A 180 -53.87 3.16 -25.97
N ASP A 181 -53.27 3.85 -26.95
CA ASP A 181 -53.83 3.95 -28.30
C ASP A 181 -53.93 2.56 -28.98
N SER A 182 -52.90 1.72 -28.84
CA SER A 182 -52.90 0.35 -29.36
C SER A 182 -53.96 -0.51 -28.68
N VAL A 183 -54.10 -0.41 -27.35
CA VAL A 183 -55.11 -1.15 -26.58
C VAL A 183 -56.52 -0.71 -26.98
N GLU A 184 -56.77 0.59 -27.19
CA GLU A 184 -58.07 1.08 -27.65
C GLU A 184 -58.44 0.53 -29.04
N GLN A 185 -57.46 0.47 -29.94
CA GLN A 185 -57.64 -0.13 -31.27
C GLN A 185 -57.92 -1.64 -31.18
N GLU A 186 -57.17 -2.38 -30.35
CA GLU A 186 -57.40 -3.81 -30.11
C GLU A 186 -58.76 -4.09 -29.49
N ILE A 187 -59.16 -3.32 -28.47
CA ILE A 187 -60.49 -3.45 -27.86
C ILE A 187 -61.57 -3.18 -28.90
N THR A 188 -61.44 -2.12 -29.70
CA THR A 188 -62.41 -1.80 -30.75
C THR A 188 -62.53 -2.92 -31.78
N ALA A 189 -61.39 -3.51 -32.19
CA ALA A 189 -61.38 -4.66 -33.09
C ALA A 189 -62.03 -5.90 -32.46
N ALA A 190 -61.69 -6.22 -31.20
CA ALA A 190 -62.25 -7.34 -30.46
C ALA A 190 -63.77 -7.19 -30.27
N VAL A 191 -64.26 -6.00 -29.93
CA VAL A 191 -65.70 -5.70 -29.81
C VAL A 191 -66.42 -5.90 -31.14
N ARG A 192 -65.83 -5.46 -32.26
CA ARG A 192 -66.40 -5.68 -33.60
C ARG A 192 -66.49 -7.16 -33.94
N THR A 193 -65.45 -7.94 -33.63
CA THR A 193 -65.43 -9.39 -33.83
C THR A 193 -66.49 -10.08 -32.98
N ALA A 194 -66.53 -9.80 -31.66
CA ALA A 194 -67.52 -10.37 -30.75
C ALA A 194 -68.96 -10.05 -31.18
N ARG A 195 -69.23 -8.83 -31.67
CA ARG A 195 -70.56 -8.45 -32.19
C ARG A 195 -70.93 -9.25 -33.44
N ARG A 196 -69.98 -9.50 -34.35
CA ARG A 196 -70.22 -10.32 -35.55
C ARG A 196 -70.49 -11.77 -35.17
N GLU A 197 -69.73 -12.34 -34.23
CA GLU A 197 -69.95 -13.69 -33.72
C GLU A 197 -71.33 -13.84 -33.07
N LEU A 198 -71.73 -12.91 -32.21
CA LEU A 198 -73.07 -12.89 -31.60
C LEU A 198 -74.18 -12.78 -32.64
N THR A 199 -73.98 -11.97 -33.68
CA THR A 199 -74.96 -11.83 -34.78
C THR A 199 -75.09 -13.13 -35.58
N GLY A 200 -73.95 -13.78 -35.88
CA GLY A 200 -73.93 -15.09 -36.54
C GLY A 200 -74.66 -16.15 -35.72
N TYR A 201 -74.35 -16.25 -34.42
CA TYR A 201 -75.01 -17.18 -33.52
C TYR A 201 -76.52 -16.95 -33.42
N ALA A 202 -76.95 -15.68 -33.35
CA ALA A 202 -78.37 -15.33 -33.33
C ALA A 202 -79.08 -15.70 -34.64
N ALA A 203 -78.42 -15.50 -35.79
CA ALA A 203 -78.95 -15.91 -37.09
C ALA A 203 -79.09 -17.44 -37.18
N ASP A 204 -78.09 -18.20 -36.75
CA ASP A 204 -78.12 -19.66 -36.71
C ASP A 204 -79.25 -20.17 -35.81
N LEU A 205 -79.44 -19.57 -34.64
CA LEU A 205 -80.53 -19.89 -33.72
C LEU A 205 -81.90 -19.58 -34.33
N ALA A 206 -82.05 -18.42 -34.99
CA ALA A 206 -83.28 -18.03 -35.67
C ALA A 206 -83.64 -19.00 -36.80
N VAL A 207 -82.66 -19.41 -37.60
CA VAL A 207 -82.84 -20.43 -38.65
C VAL A 207 -83.23 -21.78 -38.05
N ALA A 208 -82.58 -22.19 -36.95
CA ALA A 208 -82.90 -23.44 -36.26
C ALA A 208 -84.33 -23.44 -35.68
N LEU A 209 -84.80 -22.32 -35.13
CA LEU A 209 -86.17 -22.14 -34.66
C LEU A 209 -87.17 -22.10 -35.82
N ALA A 210 -86.89 -21.36 -36.89
CA ALA A 210 -87.73 -21.31 -38.08
C ALA A 210 -87.89 -22.70 -38.70
N ARG A 211 -86.81 -23.49 -38.81
CA ARG A 211 -86.86 -24.88 -39.29
C ARG A 211 -87.78 -25.76 -38.45
N LYS A 212 -87.82 -25.56 -37.12
CA LYS A 212 -88.74 -26.29 -36.23
C LYS A 212 -90.20 -25.85 -36.39
N GLN A 213 -90.44 -24.58 -36.72
CA GLN A 213 -91.78 -24.01 -36.83
C GLN A 213 -92.41 -24.22 -38.20
N ILE A 214 -91.62 -24.28 -39.28
CA ILE A 214 -92.11 -24.50 -40.65
C ILE A 214 -92.62 -25.94 -40.76
N HIS A 215 -93.94 -26.10 -40.87
CA HIS A 215 -94.60 -27.32 -41.32
C HIS A 215 -95.10 -27.09 -42.75
N VAL A 216 -94.61 -27.89 -43.69
CA VAL A 216 -95.04 -27.82 -45.09
C VAL A 216 -96.26 -28.72 -45.25
N ASP A 217 -97.42 -28.11 -45.46
CA ASP A 217 -98.64 -28.81 -45.85
C ASP A 217 -98.85 -28.76 -47.38
N PRO A 218 -99.71 -29.63 -47.95
CA PRO A 218 -99.91 -29.69 -49.39
C PRO A 218 -100.44 -28.39 -50.03
N ALA A 219 -101.15 -27.56 -49.24
CA ALA A 219 -101.68 -26.28 -49.72
C ALA A 219 -100.60 -25.19 -49.84
N THR A 220 -99.68 -25.16 -48.87
CA THR A 220 -98.53 -24.24 -48.85
C THR A 220 -97.58 -24.53 -50.02
N ASP A 221 -97.36 -25.81 -50.34
CA ASP A 221 -96.48 -26.22 -51.44
C ASP A 221 -96.99 -25.74 -52.82
N GLN A 222 -98.30 -25.86 -53.06
CA GLN A 222 -98.94 -25.34 -54.28
C GLN A 222 -98.81 -23.82 -54.40
N HIS A 223 -98.96 -23.09 -53.29
CA HIS A 223 -98.80 -21.63 -53.26
C HIS A 223 -97.35 -21.21 -53.58
N ILE A 224 -96.36 -21.94 -53.06
CA ILE A 224 -94.94 -21.71 -53.36
C ILE A 224 -94.67 -21.91 -54.87
N LEU A 225 -95.18 -22.99 -55.46
CA LEU A 225 -95.01 -23.29 -56.88
C LEU A 225 -95.62 -22.21 -57.79
N GLN A 226 -96.81 -21.71 -57.46
CA GLN A 226 -97.46 -20.62 -58.21
C GLN A 226 -96.69 -19.30 -58.08
N TYR A 227 -96.18 -18.99 -56.89
CA TYR A 227 -95.36 -17.81 -56.66
C TYR A 227 -94.05 -17.84 -57.46
N PHE A 228 -93.32 -18.96 -57.43
CA PHE A 228 -92.12 -19.14 -58.24
C PHE A 228 -92.41 -19.09 -59.74
N ALA A 229 -93.50 -19.74 -60.19
CA ALA A 229 -93.92 -19.69 -61.58
C ALA A 229 -94.24 -18.25 -62.05
N GLY A 230 -94.80 -17.41 -61.16
CA GLY A 230 -95.05 -15.99 -61.43
C GLY A 230 -93.80 -15.09 -61.39
N GLN A 231 -92.69 -15.55 -60.80
CA GLN A 231 -91.43 -14.81 -60.70
C GLN A 231 -90.38 -15.20 -61.73
N LEU A 232 -90.61 -16.26 -62.49
CA LEU A 232 -89.79 -16.54 -63.66
C LEU A 232 -89.91 -15.35 -64.63
N PRO A 233 -88.81 -14.62 -64.91
CA PRO A 233 -88.83 -13.58 -65.92
C PRO A 233 -89.24 -14.25 -67.24
N ASN A 234 -90.17 -13.65 -67.97
CA ASN A 234 -90.50 -14.04 -69.34
C ASN A 234 -89.24 -13.89 -70.23
N GLY A 235 -88.31 -14.84 -70.15
CA GLY A 235 -87.03 -14.84 -70.84
C GLY A 235 -87.10 -15.29 -72.30
N ASP A 236 -88.29 -15.28 -72.92
CA ASP A 236 -88.48 -15.79 -74.27
C ASP A 236 -89.38 -14.88 -75.15
N LYS A 237 -89.10 -13.56 -75.17
CA LYS A 237 -89.76 -12.62 -76.10
C LYS A 237 -88.84 -11.56 -76.73
N THR A 238 -87.53 -11.82 -76.90
CA THR A 238 -86.63 -10.92 -77.67
C THR A 238 -85.69 -11.68 -78.62
N ARG A 239 -86.21 -12.66 -79.36
CA ARG A 239 -85.60 -13.17 -80.60
C ARG A 239 -86.65 -13.15 -81.71
N GLY A 240 -86.68 -12.07 -82.49
CA GLY A 240 -87.58 -11.96 -83.63
C GLY A 240 -87.86 -10.53 -84.06
N ALA A 241 -86.83 -9.87 -84.62
CA ALA A 241 -86.89 -8.88 -85.70
C ALA A 241 -85.48 -8.28 -85.89
#